data_AF-A0A1C2DXY9-F1
#
_entry.id   AF-A0A1C2DXY9-F1
#
_cell.length_a   1.000
_cell.length_b   1.000
_cell.length_c   1.000
_cell.angle_alpha   90.00
_cell.angle_beta   90.00
_cell.angle_gamma   90.00
#
_symmetry.space_group_name_H-M   'P 1'
#
loop_
_entity.id
_entity.type
_entity.pdbx_description
1 polymer ?
#
loop_
_entity_poly.entity_id
_entity_poly.type
_entity_poly.pdbx_seq_one_letter_code
_entity_poly.pdbx_strand_id
1 'polypeptide(L)'
;MNANDWTEAALAKYIVTNPMLQAEIQDLSPKEQQQQTLWAFEDEAEAQGIPTWELALTFIAETPEQLKELRLATHKEAAEALDMDWDEYCELNEVEV
;
A
#
# COMPACT_ATOMS: atom_id res chain seq x y z
N MET A 1 -12.37 3.27 3.85
CA MET A 1 -11.40 2.16 3.89
C MET A 1 -10.16 2.72 4.53
N ASN A 2 -9.53 1.98 5.43
CA ASN A 2 -8.25 2.39 6.03
C ASN A 2 -7.08 1.73 5.27
N ALA A 3 -5.85 2.13 5.61
CA ALA A 3 -4.62 1.58 5.01
C ALA A 3 -4.50 0.04 5.12
N ASN A 4 -5.05 -0.57 6.16
CA ASN A 4 -5.03 -2.02 6.34
C ASN A 4 -6.00 -2.72 5.36
N ASP A 5 -7.18 -2.14 5.12
CA ASP A 5 -8.16 -2.65 4.16
C ASP A 5 -7.58 -2.66 2.74
N TRP A 6 -6.79 -1.64 2.39
CA TRP A 6 -6.11 -1.57 1.09
C TRP A 6 -4.99 -2.59 0.96
N THR A 7 -4.21 -2.78 2.02
CA THR A 7 -3.11 -3.75 2.02
C THR A 7 -3.66 -5.15 1.77
N GLU A 8 -4.72 -5.57 2.48
CA GLU A 8 -5.33 -6.89 2.26
C GLU A 8 -5.86 -7.06 0.84
N ALA A 9 -6.53 -6.05 0.28
CA ALA A 9 -6.99 -6.07 -1.11
C ALA A 9 -5.84 -6.13 -2.13
N ALA A 10 -4.73 -5.44 -1.84
CA ALA A 10 -3.55 -5.43 -2.69
C ALA A 10 -2.81 -6.78 -2.65
N LEU A 11 -2.69 -7.44 -1.49
CA LEU A 11 -2.01 -8.74 -1.37
C LEU A 11 -2.62 -9.81 -2.28
N ALA A 12 -3.95 -9.82 -2.42
CA ALA A 12 -4.65 -10.74 -3.32
C ALA A 12 -4.29 -10.53 -4.80
N LYS A 13 -4.02 -9.28 -5.21
CA LYS A 13 -3.54 -8.96 -6.57
C LYS A 13 -2.04 -9.22 -6.69
N TYR A 14 -1.28 -8.86 -5.67
CA TYR A 14 0.18 -8.99 -5.60
C TYR A 14 0.67 -10.41 -5.81
N ILE A 15 0.03 -11.39 -5.17
CA ILE A 15 0.45 -12.79 -5.31
C ILE A 15 0.21 -13.34 -6.72
N VAL A 16 -0.82 -12.84 -7.42
CA VAL A 16 -1.12 -13.21 -8.81
C VAL A 16 -0.14 -12.57 -9.79
N THR A 17 0.36 -11.37 -9.49
CA THR A 17 1.41 -10.70 -10.29
C THR A 17 2.81 -11.25 -10.02
N ASN A 18 2.99 -12.02 -8.94
CA ASN A 18 4.27 -12.60 -8.52
C ASN A 18 4.23 -14.14 -8.51
N PRO A 19 4.21 -14.78 -9.70
CA PRO A 19 4.09 -16.24 -9.80
C PRO A 19 5.27 -17.00 -9.20
N MET A 20 6.45 -16.37 -9.10
CA MET A 20 7.61 -16.97 -8.45
C MET A 20 7.40 -17.11 -6.95
N LEU A 21 6.99 -16.03 -6.27
CA LEU A 21 6.62 -16.06 -4.86
C LEU A 21 5.49 -17.06 -4.60
N GLN A 22 4.46 -17.06 -5.46
CA GLN A 22 3.35 -18.01 -5.34
C GLN A 22 3.82 -19.47 -5.39
N ALA A 23 4.74 -19.80 -6.28
CA ALA A 23 5.31 -21.14 -6.37
C ALA A 23 6.17 -21.50 -5.16
N GLU A 24 6.91 -20.54 -4.59
CA GLU A 24 7.75 -20.76 -3.41
C GLU A 24 6.92 -21.07 -2.15
N ILE A 25 5.77 -20.42 -2.00
CA ILE A 25 4.93 -20.55 -0.80
C ILE A 25 3.82 -21.59 -0.95
N GLN A 26 3.63 -22.21 -2.12
CA GLN A 26 2.48 -23.06 -2.44
C GLN A 26 2.27 -24.24 -1.46
N ASP A 27 3.36 -24.77 -0.90
CA ASP A 27 3.35 -25.94 -0.01
C ASP A 27 3.17 -25.55 1.47
N LEU A 28 3.13 -24.25 1.79
CA LEU A 28 2.89 -23.73 3.13
C LEU A 28 1.39 -23.72 3.48
N SER A 29 1.07 -23.61 4.77
CA SER A 29 -0.33 -23.44 5.17
C SER A 29 -0.88 -22.08 4.69
N PRO A 30 -2.21 -21.92 4.51
CA PRO A 30 -2.79 -20.66 4.05
C PRO A 30 -2.40 -19.44 4.89
N LYS A 31 -2.23 -19.63 6.21
CA LYS A 31 -1.78 -18.57 7.11
C LYS A 31 -0.33 -18.17 6.85
N GLU A 32 0.54 -19.15 6.64
CA GLU A 32 1.94 -18.91 6.31
C GLU A 32 2.08 -18.28 4.92
N GLN A 33 1.27 -18.70 3.94
CA GLN A 33 1.23 -18.07 2.62
C GLN A 33 0.86 -16.58 2.70
N GLN A 34 -0.18 -16.26 3.46
CA GLN A 34 -0.59 -14.87 3.67
C GLN A 34 0.53 -14.04 4.33
N GLN A 35 1.21 -14.61 5.33
CA GLN A 35 2.31 -13.94 6.02
C GLN A 35 3.53 -13.72 5.11
N GLN A 36 3.92 -14.73 4.33
CA GLN A 36 5.02 -14.60 3.37
C GLN A 36 4.69 -13.59 2.28
N THR A 37 3.44 -13.57 1.80
CA THR A 37 2.96 -12.59 0.83
C THR A 37 3.05 -11.17 1.39
N LEU A 38 2.62 -10.97 2.64
CA LEU A 38 2.72 -9.68 3.32
C LEU A 38 4.17 -9.22 3.46
N TRP A 39 5.07 -10.09 3.92
CA TRP A 39 6.48 -9.73 4.06
C TRP A 39 7.15 -9.38 2.73
N ALA A 40 6.89 -10.16 1.68
CA ALA A 40 7.40 -9.84 0.35
C ALA A 40 6.82 -8.53 -0.20
N PHE A 41 5.59 -8.18 0.19
CA PHE A 41 4.97 -6.91 -0.18
C PHE A 41 5.58 -5.72 0.58
N GLU A 42 5.84 -5.89 1.88
CA GLU A 42 6.53 -4.89 2.71
C GLU A 42 7.98 -4.66 2.23
N ASP A 43 8.70 -5.72 1.90
CA ASP A 43 10.08 -5.65 1.36
C ASP A 43 10.11 -4.92 0.02
N GLU A 44 9.12 -5.13 -0.85
CA GLU A 44 9.02 -4.38 -2.12
C GLU A 44 8.71 -2.89 -1.89
N ALA A 45 7.83 -2.56 -0.94
CA ALA A 45 7.55 -1.17 -0.59
C ALA A 45 8.83 -0.48 -0.06
N GLU A 46 9.56 -1.16 0.83
CA GLU A 46 10.83 -0.68 1.36
C GLU A 46 11.89 -0.51 0.26
N ALA A 47 12.01 -1.46 -0.67
CA ALA A 47 12.92 -1.38 -1.81
C ALA A 47 12.61 -0.21 -2.76
N GLN A 48 11.33 0.16 -2.88
CA GLN A 48 10.88 1.34 -3.62
C GLN A 48 10.99 2.64 -2.82
N GLY A 49 11.27 2.57 -1.52
CA GLY A 49 11.34 3.72 -0.63
C GLY A 49 9.99 4.37 -0.35
N ILE A 50 8.89 3.60 -0.50
CA ILE A 50 7.52 4.09 -0.29
C ILE A 50 6.85 3.36 0.87
N PRO A 51 5.84 3.97 1.51
CA PRO A 51 5.04 3.28 2.50
C PRO A 51 4.24 2.10 1.91
N THR A 52 4.04 1.04 2.70
CA THR A 52 3.25 -0.15 2.30
C THR A 52 1.84 0.21 1.80
N TRP A 53 1.20 1.20 2.42
CA TRP A 53 -0.13 1.65 2.00
C TRP A 53 -0.10 2.31 0.62
N GLU A 54 0.99 3.01 0.25
CA GLU A 54 1.14 3.63 -1.06
C GLU A 54 1.34 2.56 -2.13
N LEU A 55 2.18 1.55 -1.86
CA LEU A 55 2.27 0.37 -2.72
C LEU A 55 0.90 -0.29 -2.89
N ALA A 56 0.11 -0.43 -1.83
CA ALA A 56 -1.23 -1.00 -1.91
C ALA A 56 -2.17 -0.21 -2.83
N LEU A 57 -2.09 1.12 -2.80
CA LEU A 57 -2.85 1.95 -3.73
C LEU A 57 -2.47 1.70 -5.19
N THR A 58 -1.21 1.39 -5.52
CA THR A 58 -0.80 1.07 -6.90
C THR A 58 -1.49 -0.17 -7.46
N PHE A 59 -1.82 -1.14 -6.61
CA PHE A 59 -2.56 -2.35 -7.01
C PHE A 59 -4.08 -2.10 -7.07
N ILE A 60 -4.59 -1.11 -6.34
CA ILE A 60 -6.02 -0.81 -6.28
C ILE A 60 -6.43 0.17 -7.38
N ALA A 61 -5.62 1.18 -7.62
CA ALA A 61 -5.85 2.18 -8.65
C ALA A 61 -5.84 1.55 -10.05
N GLU A 62 -6.82 1.92 -10.85
CA GLU A 62 -6.97 1.50 -12.23
C GLU A 62 -6.17 2.40 -13.18
N THR A 63 -5.89 3.65 -12.77
CA THR A 63 -5.08 4.60 -13.54
C THR A 63 -4.10 5.40 -12.66
N PRO A 64 -3.02 5.97 -13.24
CA PRO A 64 -2.09 6.85 -12.52
C PRO A 64 -2.77 8.09 -11.92
N GLU A 65 -3.80 8.63 -12.58
CA GLU A 65 -4.56 9.77 -12.08
C GLU A 65 -5.34 9.38 -10.82
N GLN A 66 -6.00 8.22 -10.83
CA GLN A 66 -6.71 7.69 -9.67
C GLN A 66 -5.76 7.42 -8.51
N LEU A 67 -4.54 6.92 -8.79
CA LEU A 67 -3.51 6.72 -7.77
C LEU A 67 -3.16 8.04 -7.08
N LYS A 68 -2.94 9.12 -7.85
CA LYS A 68 -2.66 10.45 -7.29
C LYS A 68 -3.82 10.94 -6.41
N GLU A 69 -5.06 10.78 -6.87
CA GLU A 69 -6.25 11.17 -6.10
C GLU A 69 -6.38 10.40 -4.79
N LEU A 70 -6.18 9.08 -4.81
CA LEU A 70 -6.23 8.23 -3.62
C LEU A 70 -5.11 8.56 -2.63
N ARG A 71 -3.90 8.80 -3.12
CA ARG A 71 -2.76 9.21 -2.29
C ARG A 71 -3.06 10.53 -1.58
N LEU A 72 -3.57 11.52 -2.32
CA LEU A 72 -3.94 12.82 -1.77
C LEU A 72 -5.08 12.71 -0.75
N ALA A 73 -6.10 11.89 -1.03
CA ALA A 73 -7.21 11.66 -0.11
C ALA A 73 -6.72 11.02 1.20
N THR A 74 -5.80 10.06 1.13
CA THR A 74 -5.21 9.39 2.31
C THR A 74 -4.45 10.38 3.19
N HIS A 75 -3.63 11.24 2.57
CA HIS A 75 -2.90 12.28 3.30
C HIS A 75 -3.85 13.29 3.95
N LYS A 76 -4.94 13.67 3.27
CA LYS A 76 -5.95 14.58 3.85
C LYS A 76 -6.66 13.95 5.05
N GLU A 77 -7.07 12.69 4.95
CA GLU A 77 -7.65 11.95 6.07
C GLU A 77 -6.67 11.86 7.25
N ALA A 78 -5.37 11.69 6.98
CA ALA A 78 -4.34 11.68 8.01
C ALA A 78 -4.16 13.06 8.68
N ALA A 79 -4.16 14.15 7.91
CA ALA A 79 -4.10 15.51 8.44
C ALA A 79 -5.31 15.81 9.34
N GLU A 80 -6.53 15.46 8.88
CA GLU A 80 -7.76 15.61 9.65
C GLU A 80 -7.74 14.78 10.93
N ALA A 81 -7.24 13.53 10.89
CA ALA A 81 -7.12 12.68 12.07
C ALA A 81 -6.10 13.20 13.10
N LEU A 82 -5.11 13.97 12.65
CA LEU A 82 -4.11 14.62 13.48
C LEU A 82 -4.54 16.04 13.94
N ASP A 83 -5.72 16.52 13.50
CA ASP A 83 -6.18 17.91 13.68
C ASP A 83 -5.12 18.93 13.22
N MET A 84 -4.42 18.60 12.13
CA MET A 84 -3.31 19.37 11.57
C MET A 84 -3.78 20.11 10.31
N ASP A 85 -3.31 21.34 10.13
CA ASP A 85 -3.57 22.09 8.90
C ASP A 85 -2.98 21.37 7.68
N TRP A 86 -3.68 21.45 6.54
CA TRP A 86 -3.28 20.73 5.34
C TRP A 86 -1.92 21.22 4.79
N ASP A 87 -1.67 22.53 4.81
CA ASP A 87 -0.42 23.09 4.32
C ASP A 87 0.74 22.68 5.24
N GLU A 88 0.54 22.73 6.56
CA GLU A 88 1.51 22.25 7.55
C GLU A 88 1.80 20.75 7.39
N TYR A 89 0.76 19.93 7.20
CA TYR A 89 0.91 18.49 6.97
C TYR A 89 1.71 18.20 5.69
N CYS A 90 1.46 18.92 4.59
CA CYS A 90 2.17 18.74 3.34
C CYS A 90 3.66 19.06 3.46
N GLU A 91 4.00 20.15 4.16
CA GLU A 91 5.39 20.52 4.41
C GLU A 91 6.14 19.45 5.22
N LEU A 92 5.47 18.85 6.22
CA LEU A 92 6.07 17.82 7.09
C LEU A 92 6.22 16.46 6.40
N ASN A 93 5.31 16.11 5.49
CA ASN A 93 5.25 14.79 4.85
C ASN A 93 5.73 14.79 3.40
N GLU A 94 6.30 15.91 2.93
CA GLU A 94 6.79 16.08 1.55
C GLU A 94 5.72 15.71 0.49
N VAL A 95 4.46 16.08 0.75
CA VAL A 95 3.33 15.73 -0.13
C VAL A 95 3.28 16.69 -1.31
N GLU A 96 3.44 16.17 -2.53
CA GLU A 96 3.23 16.94 -3.75
C GLU A 96 1.72 17.15 -4.02
N VAL A 97 1.30 18.42 -4.02
CA VAL A 97 -0.05 18.87 -4.37
C VAL A 97 -0.23 19.03 -5.89
#